data_AF-A0A928VRE1-F1
#
_entry.id   AF-A0A928VRE1-F1
#
_cell.length_a   1.000
_cell.length_b   1.000
_cell.length_c   1.000
_cell.angle_alpha   90.00
_cell.angle_beta   90.00
_cell.angle_gamma   90.00
#
_symmetry.space_group_name_H-M   'P 1'
#
loop_
_entity.id
_entity.type
_entity.pdbx_description
1 polymer ?
#
loop_
_entity_poly.entity_id
_entity_poly.type
_entity_poly.pdbx_seq_one_letter_code
_entity_poly.pdbx_strand_id
1 'polypeptide(L)' 'MFAPIVLLVAQVLGRKELNQMRGKAIAAHSKVITKVCNRFGIDTKSRQSMIRTARDNGKKLGLLA' A
#
# COMPACT_ATOMS: atom_id res chain seq x y z
N MET A 1 -2.95 0.26 -17.16
CA MET A 1 -2.62 -1.18 -17.32
C MET A 1 -2.42 -1.95 -16.00
N PHE A 2 -2.43 -1.30 -14.81
CA PHE A 2 -2.20 -1.98 -13.52
C PHE A 2 -3.43 -2.71 -12.95
N ALA A 3 -4.63 -2.15 -13.15
CA ALA A 3 -5.88 -2.67 -12.60
C ALA A 3 -6.27 -4.11 -13.01
N PRO A 4 -6.13 -4.54 -14.30
CA PRO A 4 -6.56 -5.88 -14.69
C PRO A 4 -5.67 -6.99 -14.13
N ILE A 5 -4.35 -6.74 -14.02
CA ILE A 5 -3.39 -7.71 -13.46
C ILE A 5 -3.65 -7.88 -11.96
N VAL A 6 -3.93 -6.80 -11.26
CA VAL A 6 -4.28 -6.82 -9.83
C VAL A 6 -5.57 -7.62 -9.58
N LEU A 7 -6.58 -7.46 -10.43
CA LEU A 7 -7.84 -8.20 -10.33
C LEU A 7 -7.66 -9.70 -10.59
N LEU A 8 -6.85 -10.08 -11.58
CA LEU A 8 -6.55 -11.48 -11.87
C LEU A 8 -5.77 -12.15 -10.73
N VAL A 9 -4.74 -11.48 -10.21
CA VAL A 9 -3.98 -11.97 -9.04
C VAL A 9 -4.88 -12.10 -7.81
N ALA A 10 -5.83 -11.17 -7.63
CA ALA A 10 -6.82 -11.22 -6.55
C ALA A 10 -7.80 -12.40 -6.66
N GLN A 11 -8.14 -12.82 -7.88
CA GLN A 11 -9.02 -13.95 -8.14
C GLN A 11 -8.30 -15.30 -7.96
N VAL A 12 -7.01 -15.38 -8.27
CA VAL A 12 -6.22 -16.62 -8.20
C VAL A 12 -5.78 -16.98 -6.78
N LEU A 13 -5.41 -16.01 -5.94
CA LEU A 13 -4.84 -16.26 -4.60
C LEU A 13 -5.86 -16.48 -3.48
N GLY A 14 -7.16 -16.32 -3.74
CA GLY A 14 -8.19 -16.39 -2.70
C GLY A 14 -8.12 -15.22 -1.69
N ARG A 15 -9.27 -14.80 -1.16
CA ARG A 15 -9.39 -13.54 -0.40
C ARG A 15 -8.53 -13.50 0.89
N LYS A 16 -8.24 -14.66 1.49
CA LYS A 16 -7.54 -14.76 2.78
C LYS A 16 -6.03 -14.59 2.65
N GLU A 17 -5.40 -15.26 1.69
CA GLU A 17 -3.97 -15.08 1.40
C GLU A 17 -3.70 -13.70 0.80
N LEU A 18 -4.64 -13.21 -0.03
CA LEU A 18 -4.55 -11.83 -0.51
C LEU A 18 -4.53 -10.84 0.65
N ASN A 19 -5.41 -10.98 1.65
CA ASN A 19 -5.43 -10.11 2.82
C ASN A 19 -4.13 -10.17 3.66
N GLN A 20 -3.52 -11.34 3.79
CA GLN A 20 -2.24 -11.46 4.51
C GLN A 20 -1.07 -10.87 3.71
N MET A 21 -0.99 -11.14 2.41
CA MET A 21 0.00 -10.50 1.54
C MET A 21 -0.19 -8.99 1.45
N ARG A 22 -1.45 -8.52 1.47
CA ARG A 22 -1.82 -7.08 1.54
C ARG A 22 -1.25 -6.41 2.78
N GLY A 23 -1.44 -7.01 3.96
CA GLY A 23 -0.91 -6.47 5.22
C GLY A 23 0.62 -6.37 5.21
N LYS A 24 1.30 -7.41 4.70
CA LYS A 24 2.77 -7.43 4.58
C LYS A 24 3.29 -6.41 3.56
N ALA A 25 2.63 -6.29 2.40
CA ALA A 25 3.01 -5.35 1.36
C ALA A 25 2.85 -3.89 1.80
N ILE A 26 1.74 -3.56 2.48
CA ILE A 26 1.50 -2.21 3.01
C ILE A 26 2.53 -1.88 4.09
N ALA A 27 2.81 -2.80 5.01
CA ALA A 27 3.82 -2.61 6.05
C ALA A 27 5.21 -2.38 5.44
N ALA A 28 5.58 -3.13 4.39
CA ALA A 28 6.83 -2.93 3.67
C ALA A 28 6.87 -1.55 2.96
N HIS A 29 5.77 -1.16 2.30
CA HIS A 29 5.68 0.11 1.60
C HIS A 29 5.76 1.31 2.56
N SER A 30 5.09 1.25 3.71
CA SER A 30 5.17 2.29 4.75
C SER A 30 6.58 2.42 5.36
N LYS A 31 7.34 1.31 5.46
CA LYS A 31 8.76 1.37 5.86
C LYS A 31 9.62 2.07 4.81
N VAL A 32 9.38 1.84 3.51
CA VAL A 32 10.07 2.54 2.42
C VAL A 32 9.76 4.03 2.45
N ILE A 33 8.48 4.41 2.57
CA ILE A 33 8.08 5.82 2.70
C ILE A 33 8.79 6.47 3.89
N THR A 34 8.85 5.79 5.04
CA THR A 34 9.55 6.30 6.22
C THR A 34 11.05 6.49 5.98
N LYS A 35 11.72 5.52 5.34
CA LYS A 35 13.15 5.63 5.01
C LYS A 35 13.43 6.78 4.05
N VAL A 36 12.59 6.95 3.02
CA VAL A 36 12.68 8.08 2.09
C VAL A 36 12.52 9.40 2.83
N CYS A 37 11.46 9.52 3.64
CA CYS A 37 11.21 10.74 4.42
C CYS A 37 12.38 11.09 5.35
N ASN A 38 12.93 10.10 6.05
CA ASN A 38 14.07 10.32 6.95
C ASN A 38 15.33 10.73 6.17
N ARG A 39 15.56 10.18 4.98
CA ARG A 39 16.73 10.52 4.15
C ARG A 39 16.68 11.95 3.60
N PHE A 40 15.48 12.46 3.35
CA PHE A 40 15.26 13.81 2.83
C PHE A 40 14.87 14.84 3.90
N GLY A 41 14.89 14.47 5.19
CA GLY A 41 14.52 15.36 6.28
C GLY A 41 13.04 15.80 6.26
N ILE A 42 12.16 14.98 5.66
CA ILE A 42 10.74 15.30 5.54
C ILE A 42 10.06 15.21 6.90
N ASP A 43 9.31 16.26 7.24
CA ASP A 43 8.55 16.35 8.48
C ASP A 43 7.56 15.18 8.67
N THR A 44 7.35 14.82 9.94
CA THR A 44 6.52 13.69 10.34
C THR A 44 5.06 13.85 9.91
N LYS A 45 4.53 15.08 9.85
CA LYS A 45 3.16 15.36 9.39
C LYS A 45 3.00 15.06 7.90
N SER A 46 3.97 15.48 7.10
CA SER A 46 4.00 15.22 5.64
C SER A 46 4.18 13.73 5.33
N ARG A 47 5.06 13.04 6.07
CA ARG A 47 5.19 11.58 6.00
C ARG A 47 3.86 10.87 6.27
N GLN A 48 3.17 11.25 7.35
CA GLN A 48 1.90 10.64 7.71
C GLN A 48 0.80 10.93 6.68
N SER A 49 0.80 12.12 6.08
CA SER A 49 -0.09 12.47 4.97
C SER A 49 0.11 11.54 3.77
N MET A 50 1.36 11.33 3.34
CA MET A 50 1.69 10.42 2.23
C MET A 50 1.29 8.97 2.50
N ILE A 51 1.46 8.49 3.74
CA ILE A 51 1.02 7.14 4.15
C ILE A 51 -0.50 7.03 4.06
N ARG A 52 -1.25 8.06 4.49
CA ARG A 52 -2.72 8.09 4.36
C ARG A 52 -3.15 8.09 2.90
N THR A 53 -2.55 8.93 2.06
CA THR A 53 -2.84 8.95 0.62
C THR A 53 -2.58 7.60 -0.05
N ALA A 54 -1.46 6.93 0.28
CA ALA A 54 -1.18 5.60 -0.23
C ALA A 54 -2.23 4.56 0.22
N ARG A 55 -2.69 4.64 1.47
CA ARG A 55 -3.77 3.79 2.00
C ARG A 55 -5.10 4.07 1.32
N ASP A 56 -5.47 5.33 1.12
CA ASP A 56 -6.75 5.71 0.51
C ASP A 56 -6.79 5.36 -0.98
N ASN A 57 -5.66 5.50 -1.68
CA ASN A 57 -5.50 5.03 -3.05
C ASN A 57 -5.63 3.50 -3.13
N GLY A 58 -5.03 2.77 -2.19
CA GLY A 58 -5.22 1.32 -2.09
C GLY A 58 -6.69 0.95 -1.89
N LYS A 59 -7.45 1.71 -1.09
CA LYS A 59 -8.91 1.49 -0.92
C LYS A 59 -9.66 1.75 -2.22
N LYS A 60 -9.39 2.89 -2.86
CA LYS A 60 -10.05 3.30 -4.11
C LYS A 60 -9.81 2.31 -5.26
N LEU A 61 -8.64 1.68 -5.30
CA LEU A 61 -8.28 0.67 -6.29
C LEU A 61 -8.83 -0.74 -5.98
N GLY A 62 -9.62 -0.92 -4.91
CA GLY A 62 -10.10 -2.23 -4.45
C GLY A 62 -9.01 -3.11 -3.83
N LEU A 63 -7.81 -2.57 -3.68
CA LEU A 63 -6.64 -3.21 -3.06
C LEU A 63 -6.67 -3.16 -1.53
N LEU A 64 -7.61 -2.42 -0.95
CA LEU A 64 -7.95 -2.41 0.48
C LEU A 64 -9.48 -2.45 0.60
N ALA A 65 -10.00 -3.42 1.37
CA ALA A 65 -11.40 -3.45 1.79
C ALA A 65 -11.53 -2.67 3.10
#